data_AF-A0A0M9VWR9-F1
#
_entry.id   AF-A0A0M9VWR9-F1
#
_cell.length_a   1.000
_cell.length_b   1.000
_cell.length_c   1.000
_cell.angle_alpha   90.00
_cell.angle_beta   90.00
_cell.angle_gamma   90.00
#
_symmetry.space_group_name_H-M   'P 1'
#
loop_
_entity.id
_entity.type
_entity.pdbx_description
1 polymer ?
#
loop_
_entity_poly.entity_id
_entity_poly.type
_entity_poly.pdbx_seq_one_letter_code
_entity_poly.pdbx_strand_id
1 'polypeptide(L)'
;MIHFGSLASGDGVMKSGEDRDRIAQAEQIIAFEMEGAGVWEVLPCLVMKGICDYADSHKNKAWQNYAAATAAACMAAFLDEWASNR
;
A
#
# COMPACT_ATOMS: atom_id res chain seq x y z
N MET A 1 -3.37 11.88 -6.07
CA MET A 1 -1.93 11.98 -5.74
C MET A 1 -1.37 10.57 -5.72
N ILE A 2 -0.16 10.37 -6.25
CA ILE A 2 0.53 9.06 -6.29
C ILE A 2 1.84 9.23 -5.54
N HIS A 3 2.18 8.27 -4.68
CA HIS A 3 3.41 8.27 -3.90
C HIS A 3 4.23 7.03 -4.25
N PHE A 4 5.54 7.20 -4.28
CA PHE A 4 6.50 6.13 -4.51
C PHE A 4 7.37 5.98 -3.28
N GLY A 5 7.55 4.75 -2.80
CA GLY A 5 8.33 4.45 -1.62
C GLY A 5 8.12 3.03 -1.13
N SER A 6 8.85 2.66 -0.09
CA SER A 6 8.79 1.32 0.50
C SER A 6 7.51 1.12 1.30
N LEU A 7 6.94 -0.08 1.19
CA LEU A 7 5.80 -0.54 1.97
C LEU A 7 6.31 -1.53 3.03
N ALA A 8 5.91 -1.36 4.29
CA ALA A 8 6.15 -2.39 5.30
C ALA A 8 5.01 -3.42 5.28
N SER A 9 5.39 -4.70 5.20
CA SER A 9 4.47 -5.84 5.29
C SER A 9 4.61 -6.51 6.65
N GLY A 10 3.51 -6.93 7.26
CA GLY A 10 3.54 -7.76 8.47
C GLY A 10 2.22 -8.47 8.76
N ASP A 11 2.26 -9.51 9.59
CA ASP A 11 1.09 -10.35 9.92
C ASP A 11 0.07 -9.66 10.82
N GLY A 12 0.44 -8.54 11.43
CA GLY A 12 -0.39 -7.76 12.35
C GLY A 12 -0.88 -6.47 11.73
N VAL A 13 -2.11 -6.08 12.09
CA VAL A 13 -2.65 -4.77 11.73
C VAL A 13 -2.01 -3.69 12.62
N MET A 14 -1.32 -2.72 12.02
CA MET A 14 -0.86 -1.52 12.71
C MET A 14 -2.05 -0.67 13.20
N LYS A 15 -2.08 -0.38 14.51
CA LYS A 15 -3.14 0.39 15.18
C LYS A 15 -2.60 1.43 16.17
N SER A 16 -1.29 1.65 16.18
CA SER A 16 -0.60 2.57 17.07
C SER A 16 0.05 3.65 16.22
N GLY A 17 -0.44 4.89 16.35
CA GLY A 17 0.13 6.01 15.60
C GLY A 17 1.58 6.30 15.99
N GLU A 18 1.92 6.10 17.27
CA GLU A 18 3.28 6.27 17.79
C GLU A 18 4.24 5.23 17.20
N ASP A 19 3.84 3.96 17.17
CA ASP A 19 4.68 2.91 16.57
C ASP A 19 4.78 3.06 15.06
N ARG A 20 3.68 3.45 14.38
CA ARG A 20 3.67 3.79 12.96
C ARG A 20 4.72 4.86 12.66
N ASP A 21 4.70 5.98 13.37
CA ASP A 21 5.58 7.11 13.09
C ASP A 21 7.06 6.75 13.39
N ARG A 22 7.30 6.03 14.49
CA ARG A 22 8.62 5.51 14.86
C ARG A 22 9.20 4.57 13.80
N ILE A 23 8.41 3.60 13.33
CA ILE A 23 8.85 2.63 12.32
C ILE A 23 8.99 3.32 10.96
N ALA A 24 8.07 4.23 10.59
CA ALA A 24 8.15 5.00 9.35
C ALA A 24 9.45 5.79 9.26
N GLN A 25 9.84 6.45 10.35
CA GLN A 25 11.10 7.17 10.42
C GLN A 25 12.33 6.25 10.42
N ALA A 26 12.29 5.12 11.12
CA ALA A 26 13.43 4.19 11.19
C ALA A 26 13.69 3.49 9.85
N GLU A 27 12.63 3.00 9.20
CA GLU A 27 12.72 2.15 8.01
C GLU A 27 12.50 2.91 6.69
N GLN A 28 12.22 4.21 6.75
CA GLN A 28 11.96 5.06 5.59
C GLN A 28 10.83 4.52 4.69
N ILE A 29 9.78 3.97 5.31
CA ILE A 29 8.58 3.45 4.65
C ILE A 29 7.50 4.53 4.54
N ILE A 30 6.61 4.38 3.57
CA ILE A 30 5.52 5.33 3.32
C ILE A 30 4.14 4.79 3.70
N ALA A 31 3.99 3.47 3.89
CA ALA A 31 2.75 2.86 4.36
C ALA A 31 2.98 1.44 4.93
N PHE A 32 1.94 0.94 5.60
CA PHE A 32 1.86 -0.40 6.18
C PHE A 32 0.78 -1.22 5.47
N GLU A 33 1.07 -2.50 5.22
CA GLU A 33 0.16 -3.46 4.61
C GLU A 33 0.53 -4.89 5.07
N MET A 34 -0.09 -5.95 4.53
CA MET A 34 0.03 -7.31 5.08
C MET A 34 0.43 -8.39 4.07
N GLU A 35 0.43 -8.12 2.76
CA GLU A 35 0.55 -9.17 1.74
C GLU A 35 1.70 -8.95 0.75
N GLY A 36 2.18 -7.71 0.60
CA GLY A 36 3.07 -7.28 -0.47
C GLY A 36 4.40 -8.01 -0.46
N ALA A 37 5.00 -8.20 0.72
CA ALA A 37 6.27 -8.92 0.83
C ALA A 37 6.14 -10.38 0.37
N GLY A 38 5.09 -11.09 0.79
CA GLY A 38 4.89 -12.50 0.42
C GLY A 38 4.66 -12.69 -1.08
N VAL A 39 3.94 -11.76 -1.73
CA VAL A 39 3.76 -11.78 -3.20
C VAL A 39 5.08 -11.50 -3.92
N TRP A 40 5.83 -10.50 -3.45
CA TRP A 40 7.11 -10.10 -4.05
C TRP A 40 8.18 -11.20 -4.01
N GLU A 41 8.21 -12.00 -2.95
CA GLU A 41 9.16 -13.12 -2.82
C GLU A 41 8.95 -14.22 -3.86
N VAL A 42 7.72 -14.38 -4.36
CA VAL A 42 7.35 -15.48 -5.27
C VAL A 42 7.27 -15.04 -6.73
N LEU A 43 6.95 -13.76 -7.00
CA LEU A 43 6.94 -13.22 -8.36
C LEU A 43 7.56 -11.82 -8.47
N PRO A 44 8.31 -11.55 -9.56
CA PRO A 44 8.64 -10.19 -9.93
C PRO A 44 7.35 -9.41 -10.19
N CYS A 45 7.05 -8.44 -9.34
CA CYS A 45 5.81 -7.68 -9.43
C CYS A 45 6.02 -6.20 -9.09
N LEU A 46 4.99 -5.39 -9.34
CA LEU A 46 4.88 -4.02 -8.87
C LEU A 46 3.68 -3.97 -7.91
N VAL A 47 3.92 -3.54 -6.68
CA VAL A 47 2.86 -3.43 -5.67
C VAL A 47 2.25 -2.03 -5.72
N MET A 48 0.96 -1.95 -6.06
CA MET A 48 0.16 -0.73 -5.94
C MET A 48 -0.94 -0.94 -4.90
N LYS A 49 -1.04 -0.02 -3.93
CA LYS A 49 -2.04 -0.05 -2.86
C LYS A 49 -2.76 1.29 -2.78
N GLY A 50 -4.06 1.25 -2.52
CA GLY A 50 -4.84 2.42 -2.13
C GLY A 50 -4.84 2.58 -0.62
N ILE A 51 -4.79 3.83 -0.14
CA ILE A 51 -4.83 4.12 1.31
C ILE A 51 -6.27 4.09 1.80
N CYS A 52 -6.56 3.27 2.81
CA CYS A 52 -7.90 3.13 3.40
C CYS A 52 -7.99 3.53 4.89
N ASP A 53 -6.85 3.77 5.54
CA ASP A 53 -6.78 4.30 6.90
C ASP A 53 -5.37 4.84 7.16
N TYR A 54 -5.18 5.47 8.32
CA TYR A 54 -3.92 6.07 8.72
C TYR A 54 -2.97 5.11 9.46
N ALA A 55 -3.29 3.82 9.58
CA ALA A 55 -2.53 2.87 10.41
C ALA A 55 -2.41 3.31 11.88
N ASP A 56 -3.51 3.77 12.46
CA ASP A 56 -3.63 4.08 13.90
C ASP A 56 -4.94 3.53 14.49
N SER A 57 -5.25 3.97 15.71
CA SER A 57 -6.40 3.50 16.48
C SER A 57 -7.75 3.85 15.86
N HIS A 58 -7.81 4.81 14.93
CA HIS A 58 -9.05 5.26 14.27
C HIS A 58 -9.39 4.43 13.02
N LYS A 59 -8.68 3.32 12.79
CA LYS A 59 -8.94 2.40 11.68
C LYS A 59 -10.41 2.01 11.61
N ASN A 60 -11.00 2.17 10.42
CA ASN A 60 -12.34 1.72 10.10
C ASN A 60 -12.38 1.16 8.67
N LYS A 61 -13.51 0.59 8.27
CA LYS A 61 -13.66 -0.06 6.96
C LYS A 61 -14.30 0.84 5.89
N ALA A 62 -14.64 2.08 6.21
CA ALA A 62 -15.45 2.93 5.33
C ALA A 62 -14.75 3.24 4.00
N TRP A 63 -13.42 3.34 4.00
CA TRP A 63 -12.64 3.73 2.83
C TRP A 63 -12.08 2.56 2.03
N GLN A 64 -12.28 1.31 2.45
CA GLN A 64 -11.68 0.14 1.79
C GLN A 64 -12.15 0.00 0.34
N ASN A 65 -13.45 0.19 0.07
CA ASN A 65 -14.00 0.11 -1.28
C ASN A 65 -13.44 1.21 -2.19
N TYR A 66 -13.35 2.44 -1.67
CA TYR A 66 -12.78 3.57 -2.41
C TYR A 66 -11.29 3.35 -2.72
N ALA A 67 -10.52 2.93 -1.72
CA ALA A 67 -9.10 2.64 -1.87
C ALA A 67 -8.84 1.52 -2.88
N ALA A 68 -9.62 0.43 -2.82
CA ALA A 68 -9.53 -0.68 -3.76
C ALA A 68 -9.88 -0.25 -5.19
N ALA A 69 -10.99 0.48 -5.37
CA ALA A 69 -11.40 0.97 -6.69
C ALA A 69 -10.35 1.92 -7.29
N THR A 70 -9.78 2.81 -6.48
CA THR A 70 -8.74 3.77 -6.92
C THR A 70 -7.45 3.05 -7.32
N ALA A 71 -7.00 2.07 -6.52
CA ALA A 71 -5.81 1.28 -6.83
C ALA A 71 -6.00 0.46 -8.10
N ALA A 72 -7.16 -0.18 -8.26
CA ALA A 72 -7.50 -0.96 -9.45
C ALA A 72 -7.56 -0.09 -10.71
N ALA A 73 -8.21 1.07 -10.64
CA ALA A 73 -8.28 2.02 -11.75
C ALA A 73 -6.89 2.55 -12.13
N CYS A 74 -6.04 2.87 -11.15
CA CYS A 74 -4.66 3.28 -11.38
C CYS A 74 -3.83 2.18 -12.06
N MET A 75 -3.96 0.93 -11.59
CA MET A 75 -3.27 -0.21 -12.20
C MET A 75 -3.76 -0.47 -13.63
N ALA A 76 -5.06 -0.39 -13.89
CA ALA A 76 -5.61 -0.55 -15.24
C ALA A 76 -5.04 0.48 -16.21
N ALA A 77 -5.06 1.76 -15.84
CA ALA A 77 -4.47 2.83 -16.65
C ALA A 77 -2.96 2.65 -16.87
N PHE A 78 -2.23 2.20 -15.83
CA PHE A 78 -0.81 1.89 -15.95
C PHE A 78 -0.55 0.76 -16.96
N LEU A 79 -1.34 -0.31 -16.91
CA LEU A 79 -1.20 -1.46 -17.81
C LEU A 79 -1.52 -1.10 -19.25
N ASP A 80 -2.55 -0.28 -19.49
CA ASP A 80 -2.90 0.21 -20.83
C ASP A 80 -1.74 1.00 -21.44
N GLU A 81 -1.14 1.91 -20.66
CA GLU A 81 0.01 2.70 -21.11
C GLU A 81 1.25 1.83 -21.31
N TRP A 82 1.51 0.89 -20.40
CA TRP A 82 2.64 -0.04 -20.48
C TRP A 82 2.54 -0.96 -21.70
N ALA A 83 1.33 -1.43 -22.04
CA ALA A 83 1.10 -2.26 -23.22
C ALA A 83 1.22 -1.45 -24.51
N SER A 84 0.85 -0.16 -24.49
CA SER A 84 0.92 0.72 -25.66
C SER A 84 2.34 1.19 -25.98
N ASN A 85 3.22 1.27 -24.97
CA ASN A 85 4.62 1.66 -25.11
C ASN A 85 5.59 0.46 -25.23
N ARG A 86 5.07 -0.73 -25.51
CA ARG A 86 5.83 -1.93 -25.89
C ARG A 86 5.72 -2.20 -27.38
#